data_AF-A0A4Q0VX60-F1
#
_entry.id   AF-A0A4Q0VX60-F1
#
_cell.length_a   1.000
_cell.length_b   1.000
_cell.length_c   1.000
_cell.angle_alpha   90.00
_cell.angle_beta   90.00
_cell.angle_gamma   90.00
#
_symmetry.space_group_name_H-M   'P 1'
#
loop_
_entity.id
_entity.type
_entity.pdbx_description
1 polymer ?
#
loop_
_entity_poly.entity_id
_entity_poly.type
_entity_poly.pdbx_seq_one_letter_code
_entity_poly.pdbx_strand_id
1 'polypeptide(L)'
;MMKKITAFSFVLAFLGVGIYFLSNYYLDAKRQALIENYQPPEEQPMLDTEYDVIVIGGEPEGVAAAVSAARNGSKTLLVEKRENLGGLMTFGMLNYIDIVHGVNNKSAVGGIYNEWHKLVGRGTSFDIELGKAAFLKLVKDEPNLTLVLNTEFDDVIKEDYSQHVIGVNLVNENGHSLVYGKRFIDATQDADFAVMAGAPHFIGGEDINMKDRLMAVTIMLHLKNVDWNGVRKAARDQKFGYGEVTRLNAWGFNDLHFMYEPKEENTRLRGLNIVRVPKKEEIFINALQIFGVNGLDEQEKQAALEKGIRETNHIVDYLRKEFPGFENAEVASYPSELYVRETRHLLAEYYLPMSDVWKNADHWDSIGFGGYPVDVQATSIGDYGYIMSNPVQYAIPFRSLVPLEIENVLVVSRSAGYSSIAAGSARIIPTGMAAGEAGGVAARVSIDHDLTFRQLSQSVDLIMQVRETLSAQDAKVDYFSVNYPYEGEWFDESIQFLIDYGLVSGGYENELFVNDHMNLIAFSNIISNGLLRIDDILYQEYWDKIKRVYSIEGAGNHNVDRDTLAAYLVSSFSDEPVDYDNWDTAFQLNLIDHYIYDLIPENRELIRAEVFYIAEKLLKHLSK
;
A
#
# COMPACT_ATOMS: atom_id res chain seq x y z
N MET A 1 -7.47 -61.10 12.61
CA MET A 1 -8.13 -59.79 12.47
C MET A 1 -7.14 -58.67 12.08
N MET A 2 -5.97 -58.56 12.73
CA MET A 2 -4.93 -57.56 12.41
C MET A 2 -4.50 -57.47 10.93
N LYS A 3 -4.20 -58.58 10.23
CA LYS A 3 -3.75 -58.55 8.82
C LYS A 3 -4.77 -57.98 7.82
N LYS A 4 -6.09 -58.09 8.09
CA LYS A 4 -7.13 -57.52 7.23
C LYS A 4 -7.28 -56.01 7.46
N ILE A 5 -7.05 -55.54 8.69
CA ILE A 5 -7.08 -54.12 9.03
C ILE A 5 -5.89 -53.39 8.39
N THR A 6 -4.68 -53.98 8.43
CA THR A 6 -3.49 -53.38 7.78
C THR A 6 -3.64 -53.29 6.26
N ALA A 7 -4.14 -54.33 5.59
CA ALA A 7 -4.35 -54.30 4.14
C ALA A 7 -5.42 -53.27 3.72
N PHE A 8 -6.47 -53.08 4.53
CA PHE A 8 -7.51 -52.08 4.27
C PHE A 8 -6.98 -50.65 4.45
N SER A 9 -6.14 -50.41 5.46
CA SER A 9 -5.45 -49.13 5.65
C SER A 9 -4.48 -48.79 4.52
N PHE A 10 -3.75 -49.78 3.97
CA PHE A 10 -2.89 -49.57 2.80
C PHE A 10 -3.70 -49.21 1.55
N VAL A 11 -4.81 -49.90 1.29
CA VAL A 11 -5.68 -49.58 0.13
C VAL A 11 -6.30 -48.18 0.25
N LEU A 12 -6.72 -47.77 1.45
CA LEU A 12 -7.21 -46.41 1.72
C LEU A 12 -6.10 -45.35 1.53
N ALA A 13 -4.87 -45.64 1.95
CA ALA A 13 -3.73 -44.74 1.72
C ALA A 13 -3.38 -44.62 0.23
N PHE A 14 -3.36 -45.72 -0.52
CA PHE A 14 -3.15 -45.70 -1.98
C PHE A 14 -4.29 -45.01 -2.74
N LEU A 15 -5.55 -45.21 -2.33
CA LEU A 15 -6.70 -44.48 -2.87
C LEU A 15 -6.61 -42.98 -2.55
N GLY A 16 -6.22 -42.61 -1.32
CA GLY A 16 -6.04 -41.21 -0.93
C GLY A 16 -4.93 -40.52 -1.72
N VAL A 17 -3.80 -41.21 -1.92
CA VAL A 17 -2.69 -40.73 -2.76
C VAL A 17 -3.13 -40.64 -4.23
N GLY A 18 -3.84 -41.63 -4.75
CA GLY A 18 -4.38 -41.62 -6.12
C GLY A 18 -5.37 -40.48 -6.36
N ILE A 19 -6.30 -40.24 -5.42
CA ILE A 19 -7.26 -39.13 -5.46
C ILE A 19 -6.53 -37.79 -5.42
N TYR A 20 -5.49 -37.64 -4.58
CA TYR A 20 -4.68 -36.43 -4.51
C TYR A 20 -3.93 -36.14 -5.81
N PHE A 21 -3.33 -37.15 -6.45
CA PHE A 21 -2.66 -36.97 -7.75
C PHE A 21 -3.66 -36.63 -8.85
N LEU A 22 -4.81 -37.31 -8.90
CA LEU A 22 -5.88 -37.03 -9.85
C LEU A 22 -6.46 -35.62 -9.67
N SER A 23 -6.68 -35.18 -8.43
CA SER A 23 -7.19 -33.83 -8.16
C SER A 23 -6.20 -32.75 -8.60
N ASN A 24 -4.91 -32.93 -8.32
CA ASN A 24 -3.88 -31.99 -8.75
C ASN A 24 -3.75 -31.94 -10.27
N TYR A 25 -3.74 -33.10 -10.93
CA TYR A 25 -3.72 -33.17 -12.39
C TYR A 25 -4.92 -32.47 -13.02
N TYR A 26 -6.12 -32.68 -12.47
CA TYR A 26 -7.35 -32.04 -12.97
C TYR A 26 -7.36 -30.53 -12.75
N LEU A 27 -6.92 -30.05 -11.58
CA LEU A 27 -6.79 -28.61 -11.30
C LEU A 27 -5.79 -27.95 -12.24
N ASP A 28 -4.68 -28.63 -12.51
CA ASP A 28 -3.66 -28.14 -13.42
C ASP A 28 -4.15 -28.08 -14.87
N ALA A 29 -4.85 -29.11 -15.34
CA ALA A 29 -5.48 -29.09 -16.66
C ALA A 29 -6.49 -27.95 -16.80
N LYS A 30 -7.27 -27.67 -15.74
CA LYS A 30 -8.17 -26.51 -15.71
C LYS A 30 -7.44 -25.18 -15.82
N ARG A 31 -6.30 -25.03 -15.14
CA ARG A 31 -5.48 -23.80 -15.20
C ARG A 31 -4.86 -23.60 -16.58
N GLN A 32 -4.36 -24.67 -17.19
CA GLN A 32 -3.84 -24.60 -18.56
C GLN A 32 -4.95 -24.26 -19.56
N ALA A 33 -6.11 -24.90 -19.44
CA ALA A 33 -7.27 -24.54 -20.24
C ALA A 33 -7.72 -23.09 -20.02
N LEU A 34 -7.59 -22.54 -18.80
CA LEU A 34 -7.88 -21.13 -18.55
C LEU A 34 -6.92 -20.23 -19.35
N ILE A 35 -5.62 -20.52 -19.31
CA ILE A 35 -4.61 -19.80 -20.10
C ILE A 35 -4.95 -19.89 -21.59
N GLU A 36 -5.14 -21.10 -22.13
CA GLU A 36 -5.41 -21.30 -23.55
C GLU A 36 -6.71 -20.61 -24.04
N ASN A 37 -7.77 -20.59 -23.23
CA ASN A 37 -9.06 -20.03 -23.62
C ASN A 37 -9.16 -18.50 -23.47
N TYR A 38 -8.34 -17.90 -22.60
CA TYR A 38 -8.43 -16.48 -22.26
C TYR A 38 -7.12 -15.78 -22.62
N GLN A 39 -6.96 -15.56 -23.91
CA GLN A 39 -5.90 -14.73 -24.50
C GLN A 39 -6.45 -13.33 -24.87
N PRO A 40 -5.57 -12.31 -24.97
CA PRO A 40 -5.93 -11.02 -25.52
C PRO A 40 -6.62 -11.15 -26.88
N PRO A 41 -7.60 -10.29 -27.21
CA PRO A 41 -8.19 -10.28 -28.54
C PRO A 41 -7.12 -9.93 -29.60
N GLU A 42 -7.16 -10.62 -30.75
CA GLU A 42 -6.25 -10.34 -31.86
C GLU A 42 -6.59 -9.02 -32.57
N GLU A 43 -7.89 -8.66 -32.61
CA GLU A 43 -8.39 -7.43 -33.22
C GLU A 43 -8.97 -6.50 -32.16
N GLN A 44 -8.76 -5.19 -32.35
CA GLN A 44 -9.38 -4.17 -31.50
C GLN A 44 -10.90 -4.18 -31.68
N PRO A 45 -11.69 -4.05 -30.60
CA PRO A 45 -13.14 -3.95 -30.73
C PRO A 45 -13.53 -2.64 -31.44
N MET A 46 -14.69 -2.65 -32.10
CA MET A 46 -15.33 -1.41 -32.50
C MET A 46 -15.85 -0.69 -31.25
N LEU A 47 -15.39 0.54 -31.03
CA LEU A 47 -15.86 1.36 -29.91
C LEU A 47 -17.18 2.03 -30.27
N ASP A 48 -18.14 1.93 -29.34
CA ASP A 48 -19.31 2.80 -29.37
C ASP A 48 -18.92 4.23 -28.98
N THR A 49 -19.73 5.20 -29.42
CA THR A 49 -19.52 6.62 -29.10
C THR A 49 -19.85 6.95 -27.65
N GLU A 50 -20.78 6.21 -27.04
CA GLU A 50 -21.30 6.49 -25.69
C GLU A 50 -21.29 5.24 -24.80
N TYR A 51 -20.84 5.45 -23.56
CA TYR A 51 -20.83 4.49 -22.47
C TYR A 51 -21.46 5.10 -21.21
N ASP A 52 -21.97 4.24 -20.32
CA ASP A 52 -22.41 4.68 -19.00
C ASP A 52 -21.20 4.93 -18.09
N VAL A 53 -20.25 3.99 -18.09
CA VAL A 53 -19.05 4.03 -17.25
C VAL A 53 -17.81 3.80 -18.11
N ILE A 54 -16.82 4.68 -17.99
CA ILE A 54 -15.50 4.49 -18.61
C ILE A 54 -14.47 4.30 -17.50
N VAL A 55 -13.74 3.19 -17.56
CA VAL A 55 -12.65 2.85 -16.65
C VAL A 55 -11.33 2.97 -17.39
N ILE A 56 -10.41 3.78 -16.87
CA ILE A 56 -9.09 4.01 -17.46
C ILE A 56 -8.04 3.31 -16.61
N GLY A 57 -7.32 2.36 -17.19
CA GLY A 57 -6.30 1.54 -16.52
C GLY A 57 -6.79 0.13 -16.22
N GLY A 58 -6.03 -0.88 -16.69
CA GLY A 58 -6.27 -2.31 -16.48
C GLY A 58 -5.39 -2.90 -15.37
N GLU A 59 -5.05 -2.09 -14.36
CA GLU A 59 -4.59 -2.58 -13.06
C GLU A 59 -5.68 -3.49 -12.44
N PRO A 60 -5.34 -4.38 -11.48
CA PRO A 60 -6.32 -5.28 -10.87
C PRO A 60 -7.57 -4.56 -10.31
N GLU A 61 -7.39 -3.35 -9.77
CA GLU A 61 -8.44 -2.46 -9.28
C GLU A 61 -9.36 -1.96 -10.39
N GLY A 62 -8.79 -1.59 -11.54
CA GLY A 62 -9.53 -1.17 -12.73
C GLY A 62 -10.34 -2.31 -13.34
N VAL A 63 -9.77 -3.52 -13.37
CA VAL A 63 -10.52 -4.72 -13.78
C VAL A 63 -11.70 -4.96 -12.83
N ALA A 64 -11.50 -4.86 -11.52
CA ALA A 64 -12.58 -5.01 -10.54
C ALA A 64 -13.68 -3.95 -10.71
N ALA A 65 -13.30 -2.69 -10.95
CA ALA A 65 -14.24 -1.60 -11.20
C ALA A 65 -15.06 -1.80 -12.47
N ALA A 66 -14.42 -2.18 -13.57
CA ALA A 66 -15.07 -2.38 -14.85
C ALA A 66 -16.04 -3.57 -14.83
N VAL A 67 -15.61 -4.70 -14.25
CA VAL A 67 -16.43 -5.89 -14.06
C VAL A 67 -17.63 -5.57 -13.18
N SER A 68 -17.41 -4.88 -12.05
CA SER A 68 -18.49 -4.47 -11.15
C SER A 68 -19.52 -3.56 -11.83
N ALA A 69 -19.08 -2.51 -12.55
CA ALA A 69 -19.99 -1.62 -13.26
C ALA A 69 -20.85 -2.37 -14.29
N ALA A 70 -20.22 -3.21 -15.12
CA ALA A 70 -20.90 -3.98 -16.15
C ALA A 70 -21.90 -5.00 -15.56
N ARG A 71 -21.51 -5.68 -14.49
CA ARG A 71 -22.32 -6.65 -13.75
C ARG A 71 -23.57 -6.02 -13.12
N ASN A 72 -23.46 -4.75 -12.72
CA ASN A 72 -24.56 -3.95 -12.19
C ASN A 72 -25.40 -3.27 -13.30
N GLY A 73 -25.14 -3.62 -14.57
CA GLY A 73 -25.97 -3.27 -15.72
C GLY A 73 -25.52 -2.02 -16.49
N SER A 74 -24.40 -1.40 -16.13
CA SER A 74 -23.83 -0.31 -16.91
C SER A 74 -23.24 -0.81 -18.22
N LYS A 75 -23.39 -0.05 -19.31
CA LYS A 75 -22.56 -0.23 -20.50
C LYS A 75 -21.18 0.33 -20.22
N THR A 76 -20.17 -0.52 -20.17
CA THR A 76 -18.86 -0.17 -19.63
C THR A 76 -17.75 -0.30 -20.66
N LEU A 77 -16.84 0.66 -20.69
CA LEU A 77 -15.58 0.60 -21.43
C LEU A 77 -14.41 0.48 -20.43
N LEU A 78 -13.55 -0.51 -20.62
CA LEU A 78 -12.25 -0.61 -19.95
C LEU A 78 -11.13 -0.35 -20.96
N VAL A 79 -10.32 0.68 -20.69
CA VAL A 79 -9.19 1.09 -21.51
C VAL A 79 -7.88 0.71 -20.81
N GLU A 80 -7.00 0.01 -21.52
CA GLU A 80 -5.65 -0.35 -21.02
C GLU A 80 -4.60 -0.06 -22.09
N LYS A 81 -3.52 0.60 -21.66
CA LYS A 81 -2.39 1.00 -22.52
C LYS A 81 -1.51 -0.17 -22.94
N ARG A 82 -1.51 -1.24 -22.16
CA ARG A 82 -0.72 -2.46 -22.37
C ARG A 82 -1.44 -3.47 -23.23
N GLU A 83 -0.71 -4.50 -23.65
CA GLU A 83 -1.23 -5.60 -24.46
C GLU A 83 -2.04 -6.64 -23.65
N ASN A 84 -2.16 -6.46 -22.34
CA ASN A 84 -2.89 -7.35 -21.44
C ASN A 84 -3.24 -6.64 -20.12
N LEU A 85 -4.01 -7.33 -19.27
CA LEU A 85 -4.47 -6.83 -17.98
C LEU A 85 -3.56 -7.26 -16.82
N GLY A 86 -3.78 -6.65 -15.67
CA GLY A 86 -3.19 -7.03 -14.38
C GLY A 86 -2.01 -6.17 -13.94
N GLY A 87 -1.58 -5.20 -14.76
CA GLY A 87 -0.64 -4.14 -14.38
C GLY A 87 0.55 -4.63 -13.54
N LEU A 88 0.70 -4.13 -12.33
CA LEU A 88 1.84 -4.48 -11.45
C LEU A 88 1.98 -6.00 -11.20
N MET A 89 0.88 -6.74 -11.12
CA MET A 89 0.89 -8.20 -10.94
C MET A 89 1.50 -8.95 -12.13
N THR A 90 1.40 -8.40 -13.34
CA THR A 90 1.74 -9.10 -14.58
C THR A 90 2.95 -8.49 -15.29
N PHE A 91 2.98 -7.16 -15.45
CA PHE A 91 4.04 -6.40 -16.13
C PHE A 91 5.20 -6.03 -15.22
N GLY A 92 4.89 -5.63 -13.99
CA GLY A 92 5.89 -5.49 -12.94
C GLY A 92 6.32 -6.82 -12.32
N MET A 93 5.66 -7.92 -12.71
CA MET A 93 5.92 -9.30 -12.25
C MET A 93 5.79 -9.50 -10.72
N LEU A 94 5.00 -8.67 -10.04
CA LEU A 94 4.72 -8.85 -8.61
C LEU A 94 3.72 -10.00 -8.39
N ASN A 95 4.24 -11.22 -8.27
CA ASN A 95 3.43 -12.42 -8.15
C ASN A 95 3.32 -12.98 -6.72
N TYR A 96 3.67 -12.18 -5.72
CA TYR A 96 3.33 -12.39 -4.32
C TYR A 96 2.11 -11.55 -3.97
N ILE A 97 1.16 -12.10 -3.22
CA ILE A 97 -0.07 -11.45 -2.82
C ILE A 97 -0.02 -11.19 -1.31
N ASP A 98 -0.11 -9.92 -0.93
CA ASP A 98 -0.25 -9.49 0.45
C ASP A 98 -1.67 -9.79 0.94
N ILE A 99 -1.89 -11.01 1.43
CA ILE A 99 -3.23 -11.45 1.88
C ILE A 99 -3.66 -10.62 3.09
N VAL A 100 -4.83 -9.99 2.95
CA VAL A 100 -5.41 -9.18 4.02
C VAL A 100 -6.30 -10.05 4.90
N HIS A 101 -5.88 -10.19 6.15
CA HIS A 101 -6.64 -10.81 7.20
C HIS A 101 -7.31 -9.72 8.04
N GLY A 102 -8.56 -9.95 8.41
CA GLY A 102 -9.37 -9.07 9.23
C GLY A 102 -9.75 -9.74 10.55
N VAL A 103 -10.90 -9.34 11.08
CA VAL A 103 -11.43 -9.83 12.36
C VAL A 103 -11.51 -11.37 12.40
N ASN A 104 -11.03 -11.98 13.48
CA ASN A 104 -10.94 -13.43 13.67
C ASN A 104 -10.08 -14.15 12.59
N ASN A 105 -9.09 -13.46 12.01
CA ASN A 105 -8.20 -13.97 10.97
C ASN A 105 -8.92 -14.43 9.68
N LYS A 106 -10.15 -13.94 9.46
CA LYS A 106 -10.89 -14.14 8.20
C LYS A 106 -10.32 -13.22 7.13
N SER A 107 -10.58 -13.50 5.85
CA SER A 107 -10.17 -12.54 4.81
C SER A 107 -10.97 -11.24 4.97
N ALA A 108 -10.25 -10.11 4.95
CA ALA A 108 -10.86 -8.78 4.98
C ALA A 108 -11.42 -8.37 3.60
N VAL A 109 -11.03 -9.09 2.53
CA VAL A 109 -11.39 -8.78 1.14
C VAL A 109 -12.20 -9.92 0.53
N GLY A 110 -13.25 -9.59 -0.22
CA GLY A 110 -14.21 -10.53 -0.81
C GLY A 110 -14.40 -10.33 -2.31
N GLY A 111 -15.63 -10.55 -2.77
CA GLY A 111 -16.10 -10.17 -4.10
C GLY A 111 -15.20 -10.57 -5.27
N ILE A 112 -14.96 -9.64 -6.19
CA ILE A 112 -14.22 -9.86 -7.44
C ILE A 112 -12.78 -10.29 -7.18
N TYR A 113 -12.13 -9.76 -6.13
CA TYR A 113 -10.81 -10.24 -5.72
C TYR A 113 -10.83 -11.75 -5.41
N ASN A 114 -11.82 -12.23 -4.65
CA ASN A 114 -11.92 -13.65 -4.30
C ASN A 114 -12.30 -14.54 -5.51
N GLU A 115 -13.04 -14.00 -6.49
CA GLU A 115 -13.26 -14.66 -7.78
C GLU A 115 -11.93 -14.85 -8.53
N TRP A 116 -11.15 -13.78 -8.70
CA TRP A 116 -9.83 -13.84 -9.32
C TRP A 116 -8.87 -14.77 -8.56
N HIS A 117 -8.79 -14.60 -7.24
CA HIS A 117 -7.92 -15.39 -6.35
C HIS A 117 -8.21 -16.89 -6.44
N LYS A 118 -9.49 -17.25 -6.60
CA LYS A 118 -9.91 -18.63 -6.82
C LYS A 118 -9.41 -19.19 -8.15
N LEU A 119 -9.43 -18.40 -9.23
CA LEU A 119 -8.94 -18.82 -10.55
C LEU A 119 -7.43 -19.09 -10.52
N VAL A 120 -6.67 -18.27 -9.79
CA VAL A 120 -5.20 -18.44 -9.66
C VAL A 120 -4.78 -19.45 -8.59
N GLY A 121 -5.72 -19.97 -7.78
CA GLY A 121 -5.50 -21.11 -6.90
C GLY A 121 -5.47 -20.83 -5.40
N ARG A 122 -5.90 -19.64 -4.97
CA ARG A 122 -6.06 -19.23 -3.56
C ARG A 122 -4.79 -19.16 -2.71
N GLY A 123 -3.62 -19.15 -3.34
CA GLY A 123 -2.33 -19.06 -2.66
C GLY A 123 -1.92 -17.62 -2.35
N THR A 124 -0.82 -17.46 -1.61
CA THR A 124 -0.14 -16.15 -1.45
C THR A 124 0.73 -15.80 -2.67
N SER A 125 0.70 -16.63 -3.70
CA SER A 125 1.45 -16.44 -4.93
C SER A 125 0.79 -17.15 -6.10
N PHE A 126 1.12 -16.73 -7.32
CA PHE A 126 0.49 -17.21 -8.55
C PHE A 126 1.46 -17.24 -9.75
N ASP A 127 1.05 -17.94 -10.80
CA ASP A 127 1.70 -17.90 -12.11
C ASP A 127 1.17 -16.68 -12.89
N ILE A 128 2.06 -15.83 -13.39
CA ILE A 128 1.70 -14.58 -14.08
C ILE A 128 0.77 -14.82 -15.28
N GLU A 129 1.01 -15.87 -16.08
CA GLU A 129 0.19 -16.16 -17.26
C GLU A 129 -1.22 -16.63 -16.84
N LEU A 130 -1.31 -17.33 -15.71
CA LEU A 130 -2.60 -17.68 -15.12
C LEU A 130 -3.33 -16.44 -14.58
N GLY A 131 -2.58 -15.47 -14.01
CA GLY A 131 -3.11 -14.19 -13.54
C GLY A 131 -3.71 -13.36 -14.67
N LYS A 132 -2.99 -13.21 -15.80
CA LYS A 132 -3.48 -12.54 -17.01
C LYS A 132 -4.78 -13.17 -17.52
N ALA A 133 -4.78 -14.49 -17.67
CA ALA A 133 -5.95 -15.23 -18.14
C ALA A 133 -7.14 -15.12 -17.18
N ALA A 134 -6.90 -15.07 -15.87
CA ALA A 134 -7.95 -14.87 -14.87
C ALA A 134 -8.60 -13.48 -14.97
N PHE A 135 -7.83 -12.41 -15.18
CA PHE A 135 -8.40 -11.07 -15.42
C PHE A 135 -9.22 -11.02 -16.71
N LEU A 136 -8.66 -11.53 -17.82
CA LEU A 136 -9.37 -11.60 -19.09
C LEU A 136 -10.66 -12.42 -18.98
N LYS A 137 -10.67 -13.48 -18.16
CA LYS A 137 -11.88 -14.25 -17.89
C LYS A 137 -12.95 -13.41 -17.21
N LEU A 138 -12.61 -12.70 -16.13
CA LEU A 138 -13.58 -11.86 -15.42
C LEU A 138 -14.19 -10.83 -16.37
N VAL A 139 -13.37 -10.21 -17.21
CA VAL A 139 -13.84 -9.24 -18.20
C VAL A 139 -14.74 -9.87 -19.26
N LYS A 140 -14.34 -11.00 -19.86
CA LYS A 140 -15.10 -11.67 -20.93
C LYS A 140 -16.40 -12.31 -20.45
N ASP A 141 -16.53 -12.58 -19.15
CA ASP A 141 -17.77 -13.11 -18.56
C ASP A 141 -18.86 -12.02 -18.46
N GLU A 142 -18.51 -10.73 -18.59
CA GLU A 142 -19.45 -9.61 -18.50
C GLU A 142 -19.87 -9.09 -19.90
N PRO A 143 -21.10 -9.35 -20.38
CA PRO A 143 -21.50 -9.04 -21.76
C PRO A 143 -21.64 -7.54 -22.06
N ASN A 144 -21.76 -6.69 -21.04
CA ASN A 144 -21.86 -5.23 -21.19
C ASN A 144 -20.50 -4.52 -21.10
N LEU A 145 -19.40 -5.28 -21.00
CA LEU A 145 -18.05 -4.75 -20.86
C LEU A 145 -17.27 -4.86 -22.16
N THR A 146 -16.91 -3.71 -22.73
CA THR A 146 -15.97 -3.61 -23.84
C THR A 146 -14.56 -3.40 -23.29
N LEU A 147 -13.61 -4.24 -23.68
CA LEU A 147 -12.19 -4.08 -23.36
C LEU A 147 -11.41 -3.63 -24.59
N VAL A 148 -10.68 -2.52 -24.47
CA VAL A 148 -9.72 -2.07 -25.48
C VAL A 148 -8.31 -2.06 -24.88
N LEU A 149 -7.39 -2.76 -25.54
CA LEU A 149 -5.98 -2.91 -25.12
C LEU A 149 -5.08 -2.04 -26.02
N ASN A 150 -3.81 -1.89 -25.69
CA ASN A 150 -2.85 -1.09 -26.46
C ASN A 150 -3.37 0.32 -26.78
N THR A 151 -4.13 0.91 -25.85
CA THR A 151 -4.84 2.17 -26.07
C THR A 151 -4.62 3.10 -24.89
N GLU A 152 -4.08 4.28 -25.16
CA GLU A 152 -3.86 5.34 -24.20
C GLU A 152 -4.94 6.41 -24.33
N PHE A 153 -4.95 7.38 -23.43
CA PHE A 153 -5.69 8.63 -23.59
C PHE A 153 -4.69 9.79 -23.65
N ASP A 154 -5.01 10.83 -24.40
CA ASP A 154 -4.18 12.03 -24.54
C ASP A 154 -4.94 13.33 -24.23
N ASP A 155 -6.26 13.26 -24.04
CA ASP A 155 -7.09 14.42 -23.68
C ASP A 155 -8.33 14.02 -22.87
N VAL A 156 -8.76 14.92 -21.98
CA VAL A 156 -9.98 14.80 -21.18
C VAL A 156 -10.96 15.90 -21.59
N ILE A 157 -12.15 15.50 -22.03
CA ILE A 157 -13.18 16.44 -22.47
C ILE A 157 -14.09 16.78 -21.30
N LYS A 158 -14.18 18.07 -20.97
CA LYS A 158 -15.08 18.61 -19.94
C LYS A 158 -16.18 19.47 -20.55
N GLU A 159 -17.28 19.62 -19.83
CA GLU A 159 -18.24 20.68 -20.15
C GLU A 159 -17.61 22.06 -19.96
N ASP A 160 -17.97 23.01 -20.83
CA ASP A 160 -17.45 24.37 -20.79
C ASP A 160 -17.67 25.01 -19.40
N TYR A 161 -16.59 25.57 -18.84
CA TYR A 161 -16.59 26.23 -17.52
C TYR A 161 -17.06 25.35 -16.35
N SER A 162 -16.96 24.03 -16.49
CA SER A 162 -17.42 23.03 -15.51
C SER A 162 -16.29 22.10 -15.10
N GLN A 163 -16.48 21.45 -13.95
CA GLN A 163 -15.63 20.35 -13.48
C GLN A 163 -16.25 18.98 -13.74
N HIS A 164 -17.16 18.93 -14.70
CA HIS A 164 -17.82 17.73 -15.17
C HIS A 164 -17.10 17.20 -16.41
N VAL A 165 -16.60 15.96 -16.34
CA VAL A 165 -15.98 15.25 -17.46
C VAL A 165 -17.08 14.61 -18.30
N ILE A 166 -17.03 14.76 -19.62
CA ILE A 166 -18.03 14.18 -20.54
C ILE A 166 -17.44 13.17 -21.51
N GLY A 167 -16.13 13.20 -21.72
CA GLY A 167 -15.48 12.29 -22.65
C GLY A 167 -13.98 12.22 -22.49
N VAL A 168 -13.39 11.31 -23.26
CA VAL A 168 -11.95 11.06 -23.32
C VAL A 168 -11.55 10.82 -24.76
N ASN A 169 -10.43 11.41 -25.17
CA ASN A 169 -9.81 11.11 -26.45
C ASN A 169 -8.85 9.93 -26.27
N LEU A 170 -9.11 8.84 -26.97
CA LEU A 170 -8.32 7.62 -26.93
C LEU A 170 -7.40 7.54 -28.14
N VAL A 171 -6.19 7.02 -27.95
CA VAL A 171 -5.17 6.91 -28.99
C VAL A 171 -4.58 5.50 -29.00
N ASN A 172 -4.55 4.89 -30.18
CA ASN A 172 -3.84 3.64 -30.44
C ASN A 172 -3.29 3.63 -31.87
N GLU A 173 -2.79 2.48 -32.32
CA GLU A 173 -2.25 2.30 -33.68
C GLU A 173 -3.26 2.61 -34.80
N ASN A 174 -4.56 2.55 -34.51
CA ASN A 174 -5.63 2.86 -35.46
C ASN A 174 -6.01 4.36 -35.48
N GLY A 175 -5.38 5.18 -34.64
CA GLY A 175 -5.58 6.62 -34.55
C GLY A 175 -6.39 7.05 -33.33
N HIS A 176 -7.10 8.17 -33.45
CA HIS A 176 -7.84 8.79 -32.35
C HIS A 176 -9.31 8.36 -32.35
N SER A 177 -9.86 8.13 -31.16
CA SER A 177 -11.27 7.83 -30.93
C SER A 177 -11.80 8.64 -29.75
N LEU A 178 -12.69 9.60 -30.03
CA LEU A 178 -13.39 10.34 -28.98
C LEU A 178 -14.60 9.53 -28.50
N VAL A 179 -14.62 9.20 -27.22
CA VAL A 179 -15.71 8.47 -26.56
C VAL A 179 -16.28 9.28 -25.40
N TYR A 180 -17.60 9.20 -25.21
CA TYR A 180 -18.33 9.92 -24.17
C TYR A 180 -18.78 8.96 -23.07
N GLY A 181 -18.77 9.46 -21.84
CA GLY A 181 -19.10 8.70 -20.64
C GLY A 181 -19.92 9.53 -19.66
N LYS A 182 -20.81 8.89 -18.90
CA LYS A 182 -21.54 9.57 -17.81
C LYS A 182 -20.70 9.63 -16.53
N ARG A 183 -20.02 8.53 -16.21
CA ARG A 183 -19.13 8.39 -15.05
C ARG A 183 -17.79 7.81 -15.47
N PHE A 184 -16.75 8.25 -14.78
CA PHE A 184 -15.39 7.84 -15.05
C PHE A 184 -14.77 7.25 -13.79
N ILE A 185 -13.95 6.22 -13.96
CA ILE A 185 -13.16 5.63 -12.90
C ILE A 185 -11.71 5.60 -13.38
N ASP A 186 -10.85 6.35 -12.70
CA ASP A 186 -9.41 6.32 -12.89
C ASP A 186 -8.81 5.20 -12.04
N ALA A 187 -8.30 4.20 -12.74
CA ALA A 187 -7.54 3.08 -12.19
C ALA A 187 -6.12 3.05 -12.77
N THR A 188 -5.63 4.16 -13.33
CA THR A 188 -4.22 4.31 -13.66
C THR A 188 -3.38 4.29 -12.38
N GLN A 189 -2.13 3.83 -12.47
CA GLN A 189 -1.27 3.68 -11.30
C GLN A 189 -1.05 4.98 -10.53
N ASP A 190 -1.09 6.13 -11.23
CA ASP A 190 -0.67 7.43 -10.72
C ASP A 190 -1.79 8.49 -10.80
N ALA A 191 -3.04 8.06 -10.97
CA ALA A 191 -4.23 8.91 -11.15
C ALA A 191 -4.10 9.92 -12.32
N ASP A 192 -3.46 9.50 -13.41
CA ASP A 192 -3.13 10.38 -14.54
C ASP A 192 -4.39 10.98 -15.19
N PHE A 193 -5.49 10.24 -15.26
CA PHE A 193 -6.73 10.70 -15.87
C PHE A 193 -7.42 11.76 -15.01
N ALA A 194 -7.55 11.50 -13.71
CA ALA A 194 -8.14 12.44 -12.76
C ALA A 194 -7.30 13.72 -12.65
N VAL A 195 -5.98 13.61 -12.62
CA VAL A 195 -5.08 14.77 -12.58
C VAL A 195 -5.15 15.57 -13.87
N MET A 196 -5.19 14.93 -15.04
CA MET A 196 -5.41 15.63 -16.32
C MET A 196 -6.77 16.34 -16.36
N ALA A 197 -7.79 15.76 -15.73
CA ALA A 197 -9.10 16.38 -15.57
C ALA A 197 -9.10 17.58 -14.59
N GLY A 198 -8.04 17.75 -13.78
CA GLY A 198 -7.84 18.86 -12.84
C GLY A 198 -7.91 18.47 -11.36
N ALA A 199 -7.83 17.19 -11.01
CA ALA A 199 -7.94 16.75 -9.62
C ALA A 199 -6.73 17.21 -8.81
N PRO A 200 -6.95 17.83 -7.63
CA PRO A 200 -5.88 18.26 -6.75
C PRO A 200 -5.22 17.05 -6.08
N HIS A 201 -3.90 17.12 -5.90
CA HIS A 201 -3.08 16.04 -5.35
C HIS A 201 -1.82 16.59 -4.69
N PHE A 202 -1.13 15.72 -3.94
CA PHE A 202 0.24 15.91 -3.51
C PHE A 202 1.08 14.70 -3.89
N ILE A 203 2.40 14.81 -3.82
CA ILE A 203 3.36 13.77 -4.21
C ILE A 203 4.11 13.24 -2.98
N GLY A 204 4.26 11.92 -2.89
CA GLY A 204 5.08 11.27 -1.85
C GLY A 204 4.68 11.72 -0.45
N GLY A 205 5.66 12.14 0.35
CA GLY A 205 5.45 12.63 1.72
C GLY A 205 5.12 14.12 1.85
N GLU A 206 4.64 14.80 0.80
CA GLU A 206 4.31 16.23 0.84
C GLU A 206 3.27 16.60 1.90
N ASP A 207 2.36 15.70 2.24
CA ASP A 207 1.34 15.86 3.29
C ASP A 207 1.93 16.09 4.69
N ILE A 208 3.11 15.56 4.93
CA ILE A 208 3.90 15.74 6.15
C ILE A 208 5.15 16.57 5.88
N ASN A 209 5.09 17.48 4.90
CA ASN A 209 6.16 18.39 4.50
C ASN A 209 7.50 17.72 4.14
N MET A 210 7.44 16.46 3.68
CA MET A 210 8.61 15.69 3.24
C MET A 210 8.60 15.54 1.72
N LYS A 211 8.69 16.66 0.99
CA LYS A 211 8.47 16.71 -0.48
C LYS A 211 9.43 15.84 -1.29
N ASP A 212 10.67 15.72 -0.83
CA ASP A 212 11.71 14.92 -1.50
C ASP A 212 11.73 13.44 -1.05
N ARG A 213 10.76 13.02 -0.23
CA ARG A 213 10.67 11.65 0.27
C ARG A 213 9.94 10.78 -0.74
N LEU A 214 10.73 10.07 -1.54
CA LEU A 214 10.25 9.06 -2.49
C LEU A 214 10.67 7.66 -2.01
N MET A 215 9.70 6.73 -1.91
CA MET A 215 10.01 5.34 -1.64
C MET A 215 10.82 4.72 -2.79
N ALA A 216 11.74 3.82 -2.45
CA ALA A 216 12.52 3.11 -3.45
C ALA A 216 11.62 2.35 -4.44
N VAL A 217 11.90 2.54 -5.73
CA VAL A 217 11.34 1.69 -6.78
C VAL A 217 12.07 0.35 -6.79
N THR A 218 11.43 -0.67 -7.34
CA THR A 218 11.99 -2.03 -7.36
C THR A 218 11.87 -2.63 -8.75
N ILE A 219 12.87 -3.39 -9.17
CA ILE A 219 12.77 -4.30 -10.29
C ILE A 219 12.60 -5.73 -9.75
N MET A 220 11.64 -6.49 -10.30
CA MET A 220 11.49 -7.90 -9.99
C MET A 220 12.54 -8.71 -10.76
N LEU A 221 13.28 -9.58 -10.07
CA LEU A 221 14.22 -10.48 -10.73
C LEU A 221 13.48 -11.76 -11.12
N HIS A 222 13.42 -12.07 -12.41
CA HIS A 222 12.82 -13.30 -12.91
C HIS A 222 13.90 -14.27 -13.37
N LEU A 223 14.06 -15.37 -12.60
CA LEU A 223 15.13 -16.34 -12.79
C LEU A 223 14.57 -17.75 -13.01
N LYS A 224 15.39 -18.64 -13.56
CA LYS A 224 15.12 -20.08 -13.70
C LYS A 224 16.30 -20.91 -13.21
N ASN A 225 16.13 -22.23 -13.14
CA ASN A 225 17.17 -23.20 -12.76
C ASN A 225 17.70 -23.06 -11.32
N VAL A 226 16.84 -22.67 -10.37
CA VAL A 226 17.20 -22.58 -8.94
C VAL A 226 16.82 -23.87 -8.19
N ASP A 227 17.80 -24.51 -7.56
CA ASP A 227 17.57 -25.67 -6.68
C ASP A 227 17.03 -25.23 -5.32
N TRP A 228 15.75 -25.53 -5.13
CA TRP A 228 15.02 -25.22 -3.91
C TRP A 228 15.57 -25.92 -2.66
N ASN A 229 16.29 -27.04 -2.78
CA ASN A 229 16.93 -27.68 -1.64
C ASN A 229 18.13 -26.86 -1.14
N GLY A 230 18.86 -26.22 -2.04
CA GLY A 230 19.88 -25.23 -1.71
C GLY A 230 19.28 -24.04 -0.94
N VAL A 231 18.14 -23.50 -1.41
CA VAL A 231 17.45 -22.39 -0.71
C VAL A 231 17.07 -22.79 0.72
N ARG A 232 16.49 -23.99 0.90
CA ARG A 232 16.22 -24.55 2.25
C ARG A 232 17.46 -24.72 3.10
N LYS A 233 18.59 -25.07 2.48
CA LYS A 233 19.88 -25.20 3.17
C LYS A 233 20.37 -23.82 3.64
N ALA A 234 20.32 -22.81 2.79
CA ALA A 234 20.71 -21.44 3.14
C ALA A 234 19.93 -20.91 4.36
N ALA A 235 18.61 -21.13 4.38
CA ALA A 235 17.75 -20.76 5.49
C ALA A 235 18.06 -21.53 6.78
N ARG A 236 18.16 -22.87 6.70
CA ARG A 236 18.48 -23.72 7.86
C ARG A 236 19.84 -23.38 8.48
N ASP A 237 20.83 -23.11 7.65
CA ASP A 237 22.19 -22.80 8.09
C ASP A 237 22.32 -21.31 8.48
N GLN A 238 21.25 -20.51 8.33
CA GLN A 238 21.21 -19.06 8.52
C GLN A 238 22.40 -18.34 7.84
N LYS A 239 22.79 -18.80 6.64
CA LYS A 239 23.98 -18.28 5.94
C LYS A 239 23.91 -16.76 5.71
N PHE A 240 22.69 -16.24 5.53
CA PHE A 240 22.40 -14.83 5.29
C PHE A 240 21.41 -14.28 6.33
N GLY A 241 21.49 -14.78 7.57
CA GLY A 241 20.56 -14.46 8.64
C GLY A 241 19.27 -15.28 8.59
N TYR A 242 18.24 -14.82 9.29
CA TYR A 242 16.93 -15.50 9.33
C TYR A 242 16.35 -15.64 7.92
N GLY A 243 15.92 -16.84 7.57
CA GLY A 243 15.17 -17.10 6.36
C GLY A 243 14.14 -18.20 6.59
N GLU A 244 12.99 -18.06 5.96
CA GLU A 244 11.91 -19.04 6.00
C GLU A 244 11.60 -19.53 4.58
N VAL A 245 11.36 -20.84 4.44
CA VAL A 245 11.19 -21.47 3.12
C VAL A 245 10.02 -22.44 3.17
N THR A 246 8.99 -22.15 2.39
CA THR A 246 7.82 -23.01 2.19
C THR A 246 7.97 -23.83 0.90
N ARG A 247 6.87 -24.43 0.42
CA ARG A 247 6.86 -25.11 -0.88
C ARG A 247 7.01 -24.13 -2.05
N LEU A 248 6.40 -22.95 -1.93
CA LEU A 248 6.25 -21.99 -3.03
C LEU A 248 6.93 -20.65 -2.78
N ASN A 249 7.25 -20.31 -1.54
CA ASN A 249 7.81 -19.01 -1.20
C ASN A 249 9.03 -19.15 -0.28
N ALA A 250 9.95 -18.19 -0.35
CA ALA A 250 10.99 -18.01 0.65
C ALA A 250 11.16 -16.52 0.95
N TRP A 251 11.39 -16.15 2.21
CA TRP A 251 11.60 -14.76 2.60
C TRP A 251 12.65 -14.62 3.71
N GLY A 252 13.15 -13.41 3.92
CA GLY A 252 14.20 -13.09 4.89
C GLY A 252 15.54 -12.90 4.19
N PHE A 253 16.60 -13.55 4.68
CA PHE A 253 17.97 -13.41 4.19
C PHE A 253 18.51 -11.98 4.30
N ASN A 254 18.18 -11.30 5.41
CA ASN A 254 18.40 -9.87 5.58
C ASN A 254 19.88 -9.47 5.62
N ASP A 255 20.81 -10.38 5.92
CA ASP A 255 22.24 -10.06 5.94
C ASP A 255 22.77 -9.73 4.54
N LEU A 256 22.03 -10.09 3.47
CA LEU A 256 22.34 -9.67 2.10
C LEU A 256 22.45 -8.15 1.95
N HIS A 257 21.75 -7.37 2.80
CA HIS A 257 21.92 -5.91 2.85
C HIS A 257 23.37 -5.47 3.02
N PHE A 258 24.15 -6.25 3.76
CA PHE A 258 25.52 -5.92 4.15
C PHE A 258 26.56 -6.77 3.42
N MET A 259 26.16 -7.96 2.96
CA MET A 259 27.06 -8.92 2.31
C MET A 259 27.18 -8.72 0.80
N TYR A 260 26.16 -8.18 0.14
CA TYR A 260 26.24 -7.83 -1.26
C TYR A 260 26.67 -6.38 -1.40
N GLU A 261 27.71 -6.14 -2.19
CA GLU A 261 28.16 -4.79 -2.54
C GLU A 261 27.60 -4.41 -3.92
N PRO A 262 26.67 -3.44 -3.99
CA PRO A 262 26.06 -3.03 -5.25
C PRO A 262 27.08 -2.47 -6.25
N LYS A 263 26.79 -2.61 -7.55
CA LYS A 263 27.66 -2.09 -8.63
C LYS A 263 27.09 -0.84 -9.30
N GLU A 264 25.77 -0.70 -9.32
CA GLU A 264 25.09 0.52 -9.73
C GLU A 264 24.86 1.46 -8.54
N GLU A 265 25.12 2.76 -8.74
CA GLU A 265 24.88 3.79 -7.73
C GLU A 265 23.40 3.89 -7.33
N ASN A 266 23.16 4.19 -6.05
CA ASN A 266 21.83 4.32 -5.46
C ASN A 266 20.98 3.06 -5.61
N THR A 267 21.60 1.89 -5.50
CA THR A 267 20.90 0.60 -5.43
C THR A 267 21.24 -0.16 -4.15
N ARG A 268 20.34 -1.05 -3.72
CA ARG A 268 20.57 -1.95 -2.58
C ARG A 268 19.81 -3.25 -2.77
N LEU A 269 20.51 -4.37 -2.51
CA LEU A 269 19.87 -5.68 -2.40
C LEU A 269 19.39 -5.89 -0.96
N ARG A 270 18.08 -5.89 -0.75
CA ARG A 270 17.49 -6.26 0.55
C ARG A 270 17.36 -7.79 0.68
N GLY A 271 16.86 -8.24 1.82
CA GLY A 271 16.48 -9.64 2.01
C GLY A 271 15.55 -10.15 0.89
N LEU A 272 15.78 -11.36 0.42
CA LEU A 272 15.07 -11.91 -0.74
C LEU A 272 13.63 -12.28 -0.35
N ASN A 273 12.63 -11.78 -1.08
CA ASN A 273 11.29 -12.35 -1.11
C ASN A 273 11.10 -13.09 -2.44
N ILE A 274 11.15 -14.41 -2.39
CA ILE A 274 11.17 -15.33 -3.54
C ILE A 274 9.83 -16.03 -3.66
N VAL A 275 9.24 -15.96 -4.85
CA VAL A 275 8.11 -16.80 -5.28
C VAL A 275 8.62 -17.83 -6.27
N ARG A 276 8.21 -19.09 -6.12
CA ARG A 276 8.54 -20.21 -7.00
C ARG A 276 7.31 -20.66 -7.77
N VAL A 277 7.48 -20.87 -9.08
CA VAL A 277 6.50 -21.49 -9.98
C VAL A 277 7.04 -22.86 -10.42
N PRO A 278 6.77 -23.95 -9.67
CA PRO A 278 7.54 -25.19 -9.80
C PRO A 278 7.45 -25.86 -11.17
N LYS A 279 6.33 -25.70 -11.89
CA LYS A 279 6.12 -26.35 -13.20
C LYS A 279 6.97 -25.76 -14.31
N LYS A 280 7.30 -24.48 -14.22
CA LYS A 280 8.14 -23.77 -15.19
C LYS A 280 9.61 -23.73 -14.76
N GLU A 281 9.92 -24.21 -13.55
CA GLU A 281 11.24 -24.08 -12.91
C GLU A 281 11.71 -22.62 -12.79
N GLU A 282 10.73 -21.70 -12.69
CA GLU A 282 10.92 -20.27 -12.58
C GLU A 282 10.76 -19.79 -11.14
N ILE A 283 11.46 -18.71 -10.80
CA ILE A 283 11.32 -17.95 -9.57
C ILE A 283 11.29 -16.45 -9.85
N PHE A 284 10.61 -15.72 -8.98
CA PHE A 284 10.49 -14.26 -9.01
C PHE A 284 10.97 -13.71 -7.68
N ILE A 285 11.83 -12.70 -7.69
CA ILE A 285 12.44 -12.16 -6.48
C ILE A 285 12.19 -10.66 -6.38
N ASN A 286 11.51 -10.26 -5.31
CA ASN A 286 11.38 -8.86 -4.91
C ASN A 286 12.50 -8.53 -3.91
N ALA A 287 13.57 -7.88 -4.37
CA ALA A 287 14.71 -7.55 -3.50
C ALA A 287 15.56 -6.35 -3.91
N LEU A 288 15.57 -5.96 -5.19
CA LEU A 288 16.44 -4.87 -5.65
C LEU A 288 15.74 -3.51 -5.50
N GLN A 289 16.22 -2.69 -4.58
CA GLN A 289 15.77 -1.32 -4.38
C GLN A 289 16.63 -0.34 -5.20
N ILE A 290 15.99 0.64 -5.82
CA ILE A 290 16.63 1.74 -6.55
C ILE A 290 16.08 3.05 -5.97
N PHE A 291 16.97 3.91 -5.48
CA PHE A 291 16.60 5.13 -4.74
C PHE A 291 16.67 6.39 -5.62
N GLY A 292 15.91 7.41 -5.21
CA GLY A 292 15.94 8.72 -5.85
C GLY A 292 15.37 8.73 -7.28
N VAL A 293 14.35 7.91 -7.53
CA VAL A 293 13.67 7.83 -8.82
C VAL A 293 12.29 8.46 -8.68
N ASN A 294 12.00 9.48 -9.49
CA ASN A 294 10.67 10.03 -9.61
C ASN A 294 9.76 9.09 -10.42
N GLY A 295 8.79 8.46 -9.76
CA GLY A 295 7.83 7.54 -10.42
C GLY A 295 6.91 8.18 -11.45
N LEU A 296 6.85 9.52 -11.49
CA LEU A 296 6.06 10.28 -12.47
C LEU A 296 6.87 10.73 -13.69
N ASP A 297 8.20 10.55 -13.69
CA ASP A 297 9.05 10.88 -14.82
C ASP A 297 9.38 9.60 -15.61
N GLU A 298 8.91 9.53 -16.86
CA GLU A 298 9.12 8.36 -17.72
C GLU A 298 10.59 8.14 -18.09
N GLN A 299 11.40 9.20 -18.21
CA GLN A 299 12.82 9.08 -18.52
C GLN A 299 13.58 8.52 -17.33
N GLU A 300 13.27 8.99 -16.12
CA GLU A 300 13.86 8.45 -14.90
C GLU A 300 13.46 6.99 -14.66
N LYS A 301 12.17 6.64 -14.86
CA LYS A 301 11.71 5.25 -14.78
C LYS A 301 12.45 4.34 -15.77
N GLN A 302 12.60 4.78 -17.02
CA GLN A 302 13.31 3.99 -18.03
C GLN A 302 14.80 3.83 -17.67
N ALA A 303 15.46 4.91 -17.23
CA ALA A 303 16.86 4.85 -16.79
C ALA A 303 17.04 3.94 -15.57
N ALA A 304 16.10 3.97 -14.62
CA ALA A 304 16.08 3.11 -13.45
C ALA A 304 15.82 1.63 -13.83
N LEU A 305 14.97 1.35 -14.81
CA LEU A 305 14.76 -0.01 -15.33
C LEU A 305 16.05 -0.57 -15.95
N GLU A 306 16.71 0.19 -16.81
CA GLU A 306 17.99 -0.20 -17.43
C GLU A 306 19.09 -0.42 -16.39
N LYS A 307 19.16 0.46 -15.39
CA LYS A 307 20.04 0.30 -14.23
C LYS A 307 19.73 -1.00 -13.48
N GLY A 308 18.46 -1.24 -13.17
CA GLY A 308 18.00 -2.44 -12.48
C GLY A 308 18.32 -3.73 -13.25
N ILE A 309 18.26 -3.70 -14.58
CA ILE A 309 18.66 -4.82 -15.45
C ILE A 309 20.17 -5.11 -15.31
N ARG A 310 21.02 -4.09 -15.36
CA ARG A 310 22.47 -4.28 -15.17
C ARG A 310 22.79 -4.82 -13.77
N GLU A 311 22.20 -4.23 -12.74
CA GLU A 311 22.41 -4.67 -11.36
C GLU A 311 21.88 -6.09 -11.11
N THR A 312 20.76 -6.47 -11.74
CA THR A 312 20.23 -7.84 -11.69
C THR A 312 21.26 -8.86 -12.18
N ASN A 313 22.01 -8.58 -13.24
CA ASN A 313 23.06 -9.49 -13.72
C ASN A 313 24.19 -9.64 -12.69
N HIS A 314 24.59 -8.54 -12.04
CA HIS A 314 25.59 -8.57 -10.98
C HIS A 314 25.11 -9.34 -9.74
N ILE A 315 23.84 -9.18 -9.37
CA ILE A 315 23.21 -9.95 -8.28
C ILE A 315 23.19 -11.44 -8.62
N VAL A 316 22.78 -11.83 -9.82
CA VAL A 316 22.74 -13.24 -10.24
C VAL A 316 24.14 -13.87 -10.19
N ASP A 317 25.16 -13.16 -10.64
CA ASP A 317 26.55 -13.65 -10.57
C ASP A 317 27.06 -13.80 -9.14
N TYR A 318 26.63 -12.92 -8.22
CA TYR A 318 26.91 -13.06 -6.80
C TYR A 318 26.17 -14.26 -6.19
N LEU A 319 24.87 -14.38 -6.43
CA LEU A 319 24.04 -15.46 -5.90
C LEU A 319 24.50 -16.83 -6.40
N ARG A 320 24.96 -16.96 -7.65
CA ARG A 320 25.57 -18.19 -8.18
C ARG A 320 26.79 -18.66 -7.38
N LYS A 321 27.59 -17.71 -6.88
CA LYS A 321 28.81 -18.01 -6.13
C LYS A 321 28.52 -18.26 -4.65
N GLU A 322 27.59 -17.48 -4.09
CA GLU A 322 27.41 -17.40 -2.64
C GLU A 322 26.13 -18.06 -2.14
N PHE A 323 25.04 -18.09 -2.90
CA PHE A 323 23.75 -18.56 -2.40
C PHE A 323 23.48 -20.02 -2.77
N PRO A 324 23.44 -20.96 -1.79
CA PRO A 324 23.18 -22.37 -2.09
C PRO A 324 21.89 -22.55 -2.89
N GLY A 325 21.97 -23.31 -3.98
CA GLY A 325 20.86 -23.57 -4.91
C GLY A 325 20.78 -22.63 -6.10
N PHE A 326 21.53 -21.53 -6.10
CA PHE A 326 21.58 -20.58 -7.22
C PHE A 326 22.71 -20.86 -8.20
N GLU A 327 23.49 -21.93 -8.02
CA GLU A 327 24.72 -22.20 -8.79
C GLU A 327 24.48 -22.24 -10.30
N ASN A 328 23.29 -22.70 -10.73
CA ASN A 328 22.87 -22.76 -12.12
C ASN A 328 21.78 -21.73 -12.47
N ALA A 329 21.47 -20.79 -11.56
CA ALA A 329 20.40 -19.81 -11.77
C ALA A 329 20.66 -19.01 -13.04
N GLU A 330 19.66 -18.77 -13.87
CA GLU A 330 19.77 -17.92 -15.07
C GLU A 330 18.66 -16.88 -15.06
N VAL A 331 18.91 -15.70 -15.63
CA VAL A 331 17.83 -14.75 -15.91
C VAL A 331 16.89 -15.37 -16.94
N ALA A 332 15.60 -15.48 -16.60
CA ALA A 332 14.57 -16.00 -17.48
C ALA A 332 14.03 -14.88 -18.39
N SER A 333 13.73 -13.72 -17.82
CA SER A 333 13.42 -12.48 -18.54
C SER A 333 13.55 -11.27 -17.58
N TYR A 334 13.24 -10.07 -18.07
CA TYR A 334 13.12 -8.86 -17.26
C TYR A 334 11.68 -8.35 -17.28
N PRO A 335 11.19 -7.69 -16.21
CA PRO A 335 9.89 -7.03 -16.23
C PRO A 335 9.93 -5.84 -17.18
N SER A 336 8.77 -5.49 -17.74
CA SER A 336 8.63 -4.29 -18.59
C SER A 336 8.44 -3.01 -17.78
N GLU A 337 8.09 -3.15 -16.49
CA GLU A 337 7.82 -2.03 -15.60
C GLU A 337 8.51 -2.20 -14.25
N LEU A 338 8.80 -1.07 -13.61
CA LEU A 338 9.25 -1.04 -12.23
C LEU A 338 8.06 -1.20 -11.29
N TYR A 339 8.28 -1.90 -10.18
CA TYR A 339 7.42 -1.80 -9.01
C TYR A 339 7.68 -0.46 -8.31
N VAL A 340 6.90 0.54 -8.70
CA VAL A 340 6.74 1.80 -7.99
C VAL A 340 5.71 1.59 -6.88
N ARG A 341 5.92 2.13 -5.68
CA ARG A 341 4.99 1.95 -4.55
C ARG A 341 4.10 3.15 -4.31
N GLU A 342 4.64 4.33 -4.57
CA GLU A 342 4.05 5.59 -4.17
C GLU A 342 4.45 6.68 -5.17
N THR A 343 3.50 7.54 -5.51
CA THR A 343 3.66 8.70 -6.38
C THR A 343 2.71 9.79 -5.92
N ARG A 344 1.55 9.96 -6.57
CA ARG A 344 0.50 10.89 -6.20
C ARG A 344 -0.45 10.30 -5.17
N HIS A 345 -0.98 11.17 -4.34
CA HIS A 345 -2.12 10.93 -3.47
C HIS A 345 -3.15 12.02 -3.71
N LEU A 346 -4.39 11.62 -3.97
CA LEU A 346 -5.44 12.60 -4.24
C LEU A 346 -5.90 13.32 -2.99
N LEU A 347 -6.20 14.61 -3.16
CA LEU A 347 -7.00 15.34 -2.19
C LEU A 347 -8.47 14.98 -2.47
N ALA A 348 -9.04 14.16 -1.59
CA ALA A 348 -10.39 13.62 -1.70
C ALA A 348 -11.34 14.19 -0.62
N GLU A 349 -12.65 13.93 -0.76
CA GLU A 349 -13.68 14.30 0.23
C GLU A 349 -13.40 13.73 1.63
N TYR A 350 -12.68 12.61 1.70
CA TYR A 350 -12.11 12.12 2.94
C TYR A 350 -10.71 11.58 2.71
N TYR A 351 -9.76 12.21 3.39
CA TYR A 351 -8.37 11.82 3.35
C TYR A 351 -8.09 10.85 4.50
N LEU A 352 -7.89 9.56 4.20
CA LEU A 352 -7.72 8.52 5.22
C LEU A 352 -6.42 8.77 6.01
N PRO A 353 -6.51 9.17 7.30
CA PRO A 353 -5.33 9.44 8.10
C PRO A 353 -4.71 8.13 8.62
N MET A 354 -3.47 8.21 9.09
CA MET A 354 -2.79 7.05 9.67
C MET A 354 -3.45 6.65 11.01
N SER A 355 -3.99 7.62 11.75
CA SER A 355 -4.71 7.41 13.00
C SER A 355 -5.95 6.52 12.81
N ASP A 356 -6.62 6.53 11.66
CA ASP A 356 -7.73 5.63 11.39
C ASP A 356 -7.28 4.18 11.17
N VAL A 357 -6.12 4.01 10.51
CA VAL A 357 -5.48 2.69 10.39
C VAL A 357 -5.08 2.18 11.79
N TRP A 358 -4.49 3.05 12.62
CA TRP A 358 -4.12 2.74 14.00
C TRP A 358 -5.33 2.29 14.84
N LYS A 359 -6.44 3.03 14.74
CA LYS A 359 -7.67 2.78 15.50
C LYS A 359 -8.46 1.56 15.05
N ASN A 360 -8.08 0.90 13.95
CA ASN A 360 -8.96 -0.06 13.28
C ASN A 360 -10.32 0.58 12.96
N ALA A 361 -10.32 1.82 12.46
CA ALA A 361 -11.52 2.63 12.33
C ALA A 361 -12.49 2.04 11.29
N ASP A 362 -13.78 2.06 11.63
CA ASP A 362 -14.86 1.83 10.69
C ASP A 362 -15.52 3.17 10.30
N HIS A 363 -16.24 3.18 9.19
CA HIS A 363 -16.91 4.37 8.66
C HIS A 363 -18.32 4.06 8.23
N TRP A 364 -19.23 5.02 8.44
CA TRP A 364 -20.61 4.94 7.95
C TRP A 364 -20.65 4.64 6.43
N ASP A 365 -19.67 5.14 5.69
CA ASP A 365 -19.45 4.94 4.27
C ASP A 365 -18.35 3.93 3.91
N SER A 366 -18.07 2.94 4.76
CA SER A 366 -17.11 1.88 4.42
C SER A 366 -17.54 1.09 3.19
N ILE A 367 -16.66 0.98 2.20
CA ILE A 367 -16.90 0.24 0.95
C ILE A 367 -15.97 -0.95 0.73
N GLY A 368 -15.09 -1.21 1.68
CA GLY A 368 -14.13 -2.30 1.69
C GLY A 368 -13.21 -2.16 2.89
N PHE A 369 -12.32 -3.13 3.09
CA PHE A 369 -11.43 -3.16 4.24
C PHE A 369 -9.96 -3.32 3.84
N GLY A 370 -9.09 -2.66 4.60
CA GLY A 370 -7.66 -2.98 4.70
C GLY A 370 -7.36 -3.70 6.01
N GLY A 371 -6.09 -4.09 6.19
CA GLY A 371 -5.62 -4.87 7.35
C GLY A 371 -4.20 -5.40 7.19
N TYR A 372 -3.41 -4.77 6.33
CA TYR A 372 -2.00 -5.11 6.12
C TYR A 372 -1.13 -4.28 7.06
N PRO A 373 0.01 -4.80 7.57
CA PRO A 373 0.97 -3.98 8.28
C PRO A 373 1.33 -2.72 7.48
N VAL A 374 1.41 -1.57 8.13
CA VAL A 374 1.74 -0.31 7.47
C VAL A 374 3.23 -0.31 7.16
N ASP A 375 3.56 -0.80 5.96
CA ASP A 375 4.90 -0.99 5.46
C ASP A 375 5.40 0.27 4.76
N VAL A 376 6.15 1.06 5.52
CA VAL A 376 6.82 2.27 5.03
C VAL A 376 8.18 1.86 4.49
N GLN A 377 8.33 1.92 3.17
CA GLN A 377 9.53 1.45 2.50
C GLN A 377 10.65 2.48 2.51
N ALA A 378 11.87 1.97 2.41
CA ALA A 378 13.08 2.77 2.42
C ALA A 378 13.08 3.87 1.36
N THR A 379 13.51 5.07 1.74
CA THR A 379 13.63 6.23 0.83
C THR A 379 15.08 6.57 0.48
N SER A 380 16.05 5.97 1.17
CA SER A 380 17.49 6.15 0.93
C SER A 380 18.31 4.91 1.30
N ILE A 381 19.60 4.90 0.94
CA ILE A 381 20.52 3.79 1.24
C ILE A 381 20.65 3.52 2.75
N GLY A 382 20.59 4.57 3.59
CA GLY A 382 20.69 4.46 5.06
C GLY A 382 19.38 4.14 5.77
N ASP A 383 18.26 4.18 5.04
CA ASP A 383 16.93 3.86 5.54
C ASP A 383 16.57 2.42 5.16
N TYR A 384 16.12 1.61 6.11
CA TYR A 384 15.77 0.19 5.86
C TYR A 384 14.26 -0.03 5.72
N GLY A 385 13.46 1.03 5.79
CA GLY A 385 12.02 0.92 5.95
C GLY A 385 11.66 0.37 7.33
N TYR A 386 10.36 0.42 7.64
CA TYR A 386 9.85 -0.02 8.93
C TYR A 386 8.34 -0.28 8.85
N ILE A 387 7.84 -1.04 9.82
CA ILE A 387 6.40 -1.16 10.06
C ILE A 387 5.99 -0.07 11.03
N MET A 388 5.06 0.79 10.62
CA MET A 388 4.52 1.85 11.47
C MET A 388 3.52 1.28 12.49
N SER A 389 2.62 0.44 12.01
CA SER A 389 1.61 -0.26 12.81
C SER A 389 1.16 -1.53 12.10
N ASN A 390 0.46 -2.40 12.81
CA ASN A 390 -0.09 -3.67 12.35
C ASN A 390 -1.59 -3.74 12.69
N PRO A 391 -2.46 -3.12 11.88
CA PRO A 391 -3.89 -3.11 12.14
C PRO A 391 -4.48 -4.51 12.01
N VAL A 392 -5.58 -4.76 12.71
CA VAL A 392 -6.41 -5.96 12.50
C VAL A 392 -7.29 -5.76 11.26
N GLN A 393 -8.00 -4.65 11.19
CA GLN A 393 -8.91 -4.32 10.08
C GLN A 393 -9.29 -2.85 10.18
N TYR A 394 -9.29 -2.11 9.07
CA TYR A 394 -9.83 -0.75 9.00
C TYR A 394 -10.64 -0.59 7.71
N ALA A 395 -11.59 0.34 7.70
CA ALA A 395 -12.43 0.59 6.54
C ALA A 395 -11.79 1.55 5.55
N ILE A 396 -12.06 1.32 4.27
CA ILE A 396 -11.86 2.29 3.19
C ILE A 396 -13.19 3.05 3.03
N PRO A 397 -13.24 4.35 3.35
CA PRO A 397 -14.43 5.18 3.14
C PRO A 397 -14.66 5.44 1.65
N PHE A 398 -15.92 5.46 1.21
CA PHE A 398 -16.26 5.87 -0.15
C PHE A 398 -15.71 7.25 -0.49
N ARG A 399 -15.77 8.18 0.46
CA ARG A 399 -15.25 9.54 0.30
C ARG A 399 -13.74 9.61 -0.03
N SER A 400 -12.96 8.57 0.25
CA SER A 400 -11.55 8.49 -0.15
C SER A 400 -11.34 8.22 -1.63
N LEU A 401 -12.38 7.77 -2.35
CA LEU A 401 -12.35 7.57 -3.80
C LEU A 401 -12.82 8.80 -4.59
N VAL A 402 -13.39 9.80 -3.90
CA VAL A 402 -14.05 10.98 -4.51
C VAL A 402 -13.09 12.18 -4.48
N PRO A 403 -12.48 12.56 -5.62
CA PRO A 403 -11.56 13.69 -5.66
C PRO A 403 -12.27 15.00 -5.33
N LEU A 404 -11.54 15.93 -4.73
CA LEU A 404 -11.99 17.32 -4.67
C LEU A 404 -11.99 17.94 -6.07
N GLU A 405 -12.78 18.99 -6.24
CA GLU A 405 -12.87 19.80 -7.47
C GLU A 405 -13.37 19.09 -8.73
N ILE A 406 -13.57 17.77 -8.76
CA ILE A 406 -14.15 17.02 -9.90
C ILE A 406 -15.40 16.28 -9.46
N GLU A 407 -16.44 16.33 -10.27
CA GLU A 407 -17.78 15.88 -9.86
C GLU A 407 -18.07 14.40 -10.17
N ASN A 408 -17.55 13.86 -11.27
CA ASN A 408 -18.00 12.58 -11.83
C ASN A 408 -16.86 11.60 -12.19
N VAL A 409 -15.70 11.77 -11.56
CA VAL A 409 -14.56 10.84 -11.63
C VAL A 409 -14.34 10.22 -10.25
N LEU A 410 -14.15 8.90 -10.17
CA LEU A 410 -13.60 8.23 -8.99
C LEU A 410 -12.15 7.83 -9.24
N VAL A 411 -11.35 7.71 -8.20
CA VAL A 411 -10.01 7.12 -8.27
C VAL A 411 -9.92 5.95 -7.31
N VAL A 412 -9.55 4.79 -7.85
CA VAL A 412 -9.58 3.51 -7.13
C VAL A 412 -8.22 2.83 -7.02
N SER A 413 -7.18 3.44 -7.62
CA SER A 413 -5.82 2.92 -7.57
C SER A 413 -5.12 3.26 -6.25
N ARG A 414 -3.82 2.92 -6.17
CA ARG A 414 -2.93 3.32 -5.06
C ARG A 414 -2.89 4.83 -4.78
N SER A 415 -3.33 5.66 -5.73
CA SER A 415 -3.34 7.12 -5.65
C SER A 415 -4.66 7.72 -5.13
N ALA A 416 -5.59 6.89 -4.64
CA ALA A 416 -6.78 7.35 -3.93
C ALA A 416 -6.43 8.19 -2.67
N GLY A 417 -7.44 8.78 -2.02
CA GLY A 417 -7.30 9.74 -0.93
C GLY A 417 -6.81 9.15 0.39
N TYR A 418 -5.53 8.81 0.46
CA TYR A 418 -4.85 8.25 1.64
C TYR A 418 -3.67 9.13 2.05
N SER A 419 -3.38 9.23 3.35
CA SER A 419 -2.12 9.83 3.77
C SER A 419 -0.92 9.03 3.32
N SER A 420 0.23 9.69 3.13
CA SER A 420 1.44 9.02 2.63
C SER A 420 1.85 7.86 3.54
N ILE A 421 1.57 7.98 4.84
CA ILE A 421 1.80 6.94 5.82
C ILE A 421 0.71 5.85 5.76
N ALA A 422 -0.58 6.22 5.76
CA ALA A 422 -1.69 5.26 5.69
C ALA A 422 -1.66 4.41 4.40
N ALA A 423 -1.19 5.01 3.30
CA ALA A 423 -0.96 4.33 2.03
C ALA A 423 0.01 3.16 2.15
N GLY A 424 0.91 3.14 3.15
CA GLY A 424 1.75 1.99 3.47
C GLY A 424 0.97 0.69 3.70
N SER A 425 -0.31 0.78 4.05
CA SER A 425 -1.26 -0.35 4.10
C SER A 425 -2.36 -0.27 3.05
N ALA A 426 -2.98 0.90 2.85
CA ALA A 426 -4.20 1.01 2.04
C ALA A 426 -3.98 0.77 0.54
N ARG A 427 -2.76 0.95 0.03
CA ARG A 427 -2.44 0.86 -1.40
C ARG A 427 -2.31 -0.55 -1.96
N ILE A 428 -2.36 -1.58 -1.12
CA ILE A 428 -2.11 -2.95 -1.58
C ILE A 428 -3.25 -3.44 -2.48
N ILE A 429 -2.90 -4.30 -3.42
CA ILE A 429 -3.79 -4.70 -4.51
C ILE A 429 -5.11 -5.32 -4.03
N PRO A 430 -5.17 -6.22 -3.02
CA PRO A 430 -6.46 -6.74 -2.57
C PRO A 430 -7.41 -5.66 -2.04
N THR A 431 -6.89 -4.71 -1.25
CA THR A 431 -7.65 -3.56 -0.75
C THR A 431 -8.11 -2.67 -1.91
N GLY A 432 -7.21 -2.41 -2.86
CA GLY A 432 -7.52 -1.67 -4.08
C GLY A 432 -8.62 -2.36 -4.91
N MET A 433 -8.61 -3.69 -5.05
CA MET A 433 -9.64 -4.42 -5.79
C MET A 433 -11.01 -4.30 -5.12
N ALA A 434 -11.07 -4.24 -3.79
CA ALA A 434 -12.30 -3.93 -3.06
C ALA A 434 -12.79 -2.50 -3.36
N ALA A 435 -11.88 -1.52 -3.36
CA ALA A 435 -12.19 -0.14 -3.72
C ALA A 435 -12.67 -0.01 -5.18
N GLY A 436 -12.04 -0.74 -6.11
CA GLY A 436 -12.44 -0.82 -7.51
C GLY A 436 -13.85 -1.38 -7.66
N GLU A 437 -14.13 -2.54 -7.07
CA GLU A 437 -15.46 -3.15 -7.08
C GLU A 437 -16.54 -2.20 -6.53
N ALA A 438 -16.24 -1.50 -5.44
CA ALA A 438 -17.11 -0.46 -4.89
C ALA A 438 -17.32 0.73 -5.84
N GLY A 439 -16.27 1.20 -6.51
CA GLY A 439 -16.36 2.25 -7.51
C GLY A 439 -17.32 1.89 -8.65
N GLY A 440 -17.29 0.63 -9.11
CA GLY A 440 -18.21 0.14 -10.14
C GLY A 440 -19.68 0.15 -9.69
N VAL A 441 -19.97 -0.30 -8.47
CA VAL A 441 -21.33 -0.22 -7.88
C VAL A 441 -21.76 1.23 -7.72
N ALA A 442 -20.89 2.08 -7.16
CA ALA A 442 -21.18 3.49 -6.93
C ALA A 442 -21.46 4.24 -8.23
N ALA A 443 -20.74 3.94 -9.32
CA ALA A 443 -21.01 4.50 -10.63
C ALA A 443 -22.43 4.16 -11.13
N ARG A 444 -22.88 2.92 -10.93
CA ARG A 444 -24.25 2.52 -11.28
C ARG A 444 -25.29 3.28 -10.47
N VAL A 445 -25.13 3.32 -9.14
CA VAL A 445 -26.05 4.03 -8.22
C VAL A 445 -26.09 5.52 -8.55
N SER A 446 -24.93 6.14 -8.78
CA SER A 446 -24.81 7.54 -9.19
C SER A 446 -25.57 7.85 -10.48
N ILE A 447 -25.55 6.96 -11.47
CA ILE A 447 -26.30 7.10 -12.73
C ILE A 447 -27.81 6.93 -12.51
N ASP A 448 -28.24 5.95 -11.69
CA ASP A 448 -29.66 5.70 -11.44
C ASP A 448 -30.39 6.85 -10.77
N HIS A 449 -29.67 7.61 -9.94
CA HIS A 449 -30.21 8.74 -9.20
C HIS A 449 -29.86 10.10 -9.82
N ASP A 450 -29.13 10.11 -10.94
CA ASP A 450 -28.65 11.34 -11.61
C ASP A 450 -27.88 12.29 -10.65
N LEU A 451 -26.98 11.71 -9.85
CA LEU A 451 -26.16 12.44 -8.87
C LEU A 451 -24.68 12.38 -9.20
N THR A 452 -23.93 13.42 -8.87
CA THR A 452 -22.46 13.40 -8.92
C THR A 452 -21.90 12.48 -7.82
N PHE A 453 -20.62 12.11 -7.89
CA PHE A 453 -20.01 11.31 -6.81
C PHE A 453 -19.89 12.09 -5.51
N ARG A 454 -19.71 13.42 -5.58
CA ARG A 454 -19.72 14.31 -4.40
C ARG A 454 -21.10 14.43 -3.76
N GLN A 455 -22.16 14.40 -4.55
CA GLN A 455 -23.53 14.32 -4.02
C GLN A 455 -23.82 12.95 -3.40
N LEU A 456 -23.39 11.87 -4.07
CA LEU A 456 -23.52 10.51 -3.55
C LEU A 456 -22.78 10.35 -2.20
N SER A 457 -21.59 10.93 -2.07
CA SER A 457 -20.76 10.83 -0.86
C SER A 457 -21.33 11.54 0.37
N GLN A 458 -22.39 12.34 0.19
CA GLN A 458 -23.12 13.02 1.26
C GLN A 458 -24.42 12.28 1.66
N SER A 459 -24.78 11.22 0.94
CA SER A 459 -26.06 10.51 1.12
C SER A 459 -25.88 9.18 1.84
N VAL A 460 -26.26 9.12 3.12
CA VAL A 460 -26.24 7.89 3.92
C VAL A 460 -27.07 6.78 3.26
N ASP A 461 -28.28 7.10 2.80
CA ASP A 461 -29.19 6.11 2.22
C ASP A 461 -28.64 5.49 0.93
N LEU A 462 -28.02 6.29 0.06
CA LEU A 462 -27.47 5.78 -1.20
C LEU A 462 -26.16 5.03 -1.00
N ILE A 463 -25.35 5.43 -0.02
CA ILE A 463 -24.18 4.64 0.37
C ILE A 463 -24.60 3.30 0.97
N MET A 464 -25.69 3.24 1.74
CA MET A 464 -26.27 1.97 2.17
C MET A 464 -26.70 1.10 0.98
N GLN A 465 -27.30 1.69 -0.07
CA GLN A 465 -27.62 0.97 -1.31
C GLN A 465 -26.35 0.39 -1.98
N VAL A 466 -25.25 1.16 -2.03
CA VAL A 466 -23.95 0.68 -2.55
C VAL A 466 -23.48 -0.52 -1.72
N ARG A 467 -23.50 -0.43 -0.39
CA ARG A 467 -23.07 -1.50 0.52
C ARG A 467 -23.94 -2.75 0.41
N GLU A 468 -25.26 -2.61 0.31
CA GLU A 468 -26.16 -3.75 0.13
C GLU A 468 -25.85 -4.50 -1.16
N THR A 469 -25.57 -3.77 -2.25
CA THR A 469 -25.18 -4.36 -3.53
C THR A 469 -23.83 -5.08 -3.43
N LEU A 470 -22.84 -4.45 -2.80
CA LEU A 470 -21.52 -5.04 -2.53
C LEU A 470 -21.63 -6.33 -1.70
N SER A 471 -22.38 -6.29 -0.60
CA SER A 471 -22.60 -7.46 0.24
C SER A 471 -23.30 -8.59 -0.51
N ALA A 472 -24.26 -8.29 -1.39
CA ALA A 472 -24.92 -9.28 -2.24
C ALA A 472 -23.98 -9.92 -3.28
N GLN A 473 -22.87 -9.25 -3.59
CA GLN A 473 -21.80 -9.70 -4.50
C GLN A 473 -20.59 -10.26 -3.73
N ASP A 474 -20.79 -10.71 -2.49
CA ASP A 474 -19.78 -11.32 -1.62
C ASP A 474 -18.61 -10.39 -1.20
N ALA A 475 -18.68 -9.08 -1.49
CA ALA A 475 -17.73 -8.11 -0.97
C ALA A 475 -17.89 -7.93 0.56
N LYS A 476 -16.83 -7.46 1.21
CA LYS A 476 -16.78 -7.31 2.67
C LYS A 476 -17.00 -5.85 3.06
N VAL A 477 -18.20 -5.60 3.59
CA VAL A 477 -18.69 -4.26 3.96
C VAL A 477 -19.54 -4.29 5.24
N ASP A 478 -19.43 -5.33 6.07
CA ASP A 478 -20.14 -5.39 7.35
C ASP A 478 -19.52 -4.40 8.35
N TYR A 479 -20.35 -3.60 9.02
CA TYR A 479 -19.85 -2.74 10.09
C TYR A 479 -19.14 -3.56 11.18
N PHE A 480 -18.08 -3.00 11.74
CA PHE A 480 -17.26 -3.66 12.76
C PHE A 480 -16.81 -2.68 13.84
N SER A 481 -16.32 -3.25 14.92
CA SER A 481 -15.66 -2.52 16.00
C SER A 481 -14.55 -3.42 16.53
N VAL A 482 -13.35 -2.87 16.58
CA VAL A 482 -12.14 -3.57 16.98
C VAL A 482 -11.37 -2.64 17.91
N ASN A 483 -11.04 -3.12 19.10
CA ASN A 483 -10.24 -2.35 20.03
C ASN A 483 -8.85 -2.12 19.45
N TYR A 484 -8.24 -1.00 19.82
CA TYR A 484 -6.88 -0.66 19.45
C TYR A 484 -6.02 -0.32 20.67
N PRO A 485 -4.68 -0.30 20.54
CA PRO A 485 -3.81 -0.01 21.66
C PRO A 485 -4.04 1.41 22.21
N TYR A 486 -4.12 1.50 23.54
CA TYR A 486 -4.32 2.74 24.31
C TYR A 486 -5.66 3.45 24.07
N GLU A 487 -6.65 2.75 23.50
CA GLU A 487 -8.01 3.26 23.35
C GLU A 487 -8.59 3.75 24.68
N GLY A 488 -8.98 5.03 24.74
CA GLY A 488 -9.58 5.65 25.93
C GLY A 488 -8.60 6.04 27.03
N GLU A 489 -7.29 5.82 26.85
CA GLU A 489 -6.26 6.38 27.72
C GLU A 489 -6.19 7.91 27.58
N TRP A 490 -5.76 8.60 28.64
CA TRP A 490 -5.74 10.08 28.67
C TRP A 490 -4.79 10.73 27.64
N PHE A 491 -3.88 9.94 27.07
CA PHE A 491 -2.91 10.34 26.04
C PHE A 491 -3.21 9.76 24.65
N ASP A 492 -4.36 9.09 24.47
CA ASP A 492 -4.74 8.44 23.20
C ASP A 492 -4.69 9.42 22.01
N GLU A 493 -5.33 10.58 22.14
CA GLU A 493 -5.32 11.62 21.09
C GLU A 493 -3.91 12.11 20.75
N SER A 494 -3.00 12.12 21.73
CA SER A 494 -1.60 12.49 21.52
C SER A 494 -0.88 11.45 20.68
N ILE A 495 -1.14 10.16 20.88
CA ILE A 495 -0.61 9.09 20.02
C ILE A 495 -1.17 9.22 18.61
N GLN A 496 -2.48 9.43 18.46
CA GLN A 496 -3.12 9.60 17.16
C GLN A 496 -2.50 10.76 16.37
N PHE A 497 -2.27 11.90 17.03
CA PHE A 497 -1.59 13.02 16.40
C PHE A 497 -0.16 12.68 15.99
N LEU A 498 0.64 12.09 16.89
CA LEU A 498 2.04 11.79 16.61
C LEU A 498 2.20 10.74 15.50
N ILE A 499 1.29 9.76 15.41
CA ILE A 499 1.35 8.72 14.38
C ILE A 499 0.89 9.21 13.01
N ASP A 500 -0.01 10.20 12.95
CA ASP A 500 -0.38 10.88 11.70
C ASP A 500 0.79 11.58 11.03
N TYR A 501 1.74 12.06 11.82
CA TYR A 501 3.01 12.61 11.33
C TYR A 501 4.15 11.59 11.33
N GLY A 502 3.91 10.32 11.67
CA GLY A 502 4.91 9.27 11.73
C GLY A 502 6.07 9.52 12.71
N LEU A 503 5.78 10.20 13.82
CA LEU A 503 6.74 10.55 14.87
C LEU A 503 6.89 9.46 15.92
N VAL A 504 5.95 8.53 15.98
CA VAL A 504 5.97 7.32 16.80
C VAL A 504 5.64 6.12 15.92
N SER A 505 6.22 4.96 16.23
CA SER A 505 5.98 3.71 15.50
C SER A 505 5.82 2.57 16.49
N GLY A 506 4.75 1.78 16.32
CA GLY A 506 4.43 0.63 17.17
C GLY A 506 4.97 -0.70 16.65
N GLY A 507 5.48 -0.74 15.41
CA GLY A 507 5.96 -1.97 14.79
C GLY A 507 4.87 -3.03 14.64
N TYR A 508 5.27 -4.31 14.54
CA TYR A 508 4.35 -5.43 14.38
C TYR A 508 3.47 -5.71 15.61
N GLU A 509 3.94 -5.30 16.80
CA GLU A 509 3.24 -5.53 18.09
C GLU A 509 2.35 -4.35 18.49
N ASN A 510 2.40 -3.24 17.75
CA ASN A 510 1.78 -1.97 18.09
C ASN A 510 2.13 -1.46 19.51
N GLU A 511 3.36 -1.69 19.97
CA GLU A 511 3.81 -1.28 21.30
C GLU A 511 4.67 -0.01 21.22
N LEU A 512 4.25 1.04 21.93
CA LEU A 512 4.95 2.33 22.02
C LEU A 512 5.78 2.47 23.30
N PHE A 513 5.70 1.47 24.19
CA PHE A 513 6.37 1.41 25.49
C PHE A 513 6.00 2.61 26.38
N VAL A 514 4.70 2.93 26.45
CA VAL A 514 4.18 4.17 27.07
C VAL A 514 4.54 4.34 28.55
N ASN A 515 4.82 3.24 29.25
CA ASN A 515 5.24 3.24 30.65
C ASN A 515 6.76 3.25 30.86
N ASP A 516 7.54 3.10 29.78
CA ASP A 516 8.99 3.21 29.86
C ASP A 516 9.40 4.68 29.95
N HIS A 517 10.64 4.91 30.34
CA HIS A 517 11.23 6.24 30.36
C HIS A 517 11.86 6.60 29.00
N MET A 518 12.02 7.90 28.75
CA MET A 518 12.65 8.44 27.54
C MET A 518 13.79 9.39 27.93
N ASN A 519 14.86 9.44 27.14
CA ASN A 519 15.90 10.46 27.30
C ASN A 519 15.53 11.76 26.58
N LEU A 520 16.20 12.86 26.94
CA LEU A 520 15.90 14.18 26.38
C LEU A 520 16.21 14.27 24.88
N ILE A 521 17.20 13.52 24.38
CA ILE A 521 17.53 13.46 22.95
C ILE A 521 16.37 12.89 22.13
N ALA A 522 15.74 11.81 22.60
CA ALA A 522 14.60 11.20 21.93
C ALA A 522 13.38 12.12 21.91
N PHE A 523 13.11 12.84 23.01
CA PHE A 523 12.08 13.89 23.01
C PHE A 523 12.40 15.00 22.00
N SER A 524 13.64 15.52 22.02
CA SER A 524 14.08 16.54 21.08
C SER A 524 13.98 16.09 19.62
N ASN A 525 14.18 14.79 19.34
CA ASN A 525 13.98 14.23 18.00
C ASN A 525 12.50 14.22 17.60
N ILE A 526 11.58 13.91 18.52
CA ILE A 526 10.14 13.98 18.25
C ILE A 526 9.75 15.41 17.92
N ILE A 527 10.21 16.39 18.72
CA ILE A 527 9.88 17.81 18.48
C ILE A 527 10.49 18.32 17.19
N SER A 528 11.79 18.08 16.94
CA SER A 528 12.45 18.59 15.74
C SER A 528 11.87 17.99 14.46
N ASN A 529 11.63 16.68 14.43
CA ASN A 529 10.96 16.04 13.29
C ASN A 529 9.49 16.45 13.18
N GLY A 530 8.81 16.68 14.31
CA GLY A 530 7.43 17.15 14.33
C GLY A 530 7.31 18.54 13.71
N LEU A 531 8.14 19.50 14.13
CA LEU A 531 8.20 20.83 13.53
C LEU A 531 8.52 20.73 12.04
N LEU A 532 9.53 19.96 11.64
CA LEU A 532 9.88 19.79 10.23
C LEU A 532 8.70 19.30 9.39
N ARG A 533 7.90 18.37 9.93
CA ARG A 533 6.77 17.74 9.23
C ARG A 533 5.47 18.54 9.27
N ILE A 534 5.34 19.47 10.21
CA ILE A 534 4.16 20.33 10.36
C ILE A 534 4.38 21.67 9.64
N ASP A 535 5.55 22.30 9.84
CA ASP A 535 5.89 23.61 9.30
C ASP A 535 7.43 23.80 9.27
N ASP A 536 8.01 23.83 8.07
CA ASP A 536 9.45 24.00 7.89
C ASP A 536 9.95 25.38 8.33
N ILE A 537 9.11 26.41 8.32
CA ILE A 537 9.48 27.75 8.81
C ILE A 537 9.70 27.68 10.32
N LEU A 538 8.77 27.06 11.07
CA LEU A 538 8.93 26.86 12.51
C LEU A 538 10.15 25.98 12.81
N TYR A 539 10.39 24.94 12.02
CA TYR A 539 11.61 24.14 12.18
C TYR A 539 12.87 25.00 12.07
N GLN A 540 12.99 25.86 11.04
CA GLN A 540 14.17 26.74 10.89
C GLN A 540 14.29 27.74 12.04
N GLU A 541 13.17 28.27 12.55
CA GLU A 541 13.15 29.21 13.67
C GLU A 541 13.71 28.58 14.96
N TYR A 542 13.28 27.36 15.29
CA TYR A 542 13.62 26.73 16.57
C TYR A 542 14.87 25.83 16.52
N TRP A 543 15.34 25.42 15.33
CA TRP A 543 16.41 24.43 15.19
C TRP A 543 17.69 24.78 15.94
N ASP A 544 18.13 26.04 15.88
CA ASP A 544 19.35 26.49 16.55
C ASP A 544 19.27 26.44 18.08
N LYS A 545 18.06 26.54 18.64
CA LYS A 545 17.83 26.38 20.08
C LYS A 545 17.71 24.88 20.43
N ILE A 546 16.88 24.13 19.71
CA ILE A 546 16.66 22.68 19.88
C ILE A 546 17.97 21.90 19.84
N LYS A 547 18.82 22.13 18.83
CA LYS A 547 20.03 21.32 18.58
C LYS A 547 21.10 21.42 19.67
N ARG A 548 20.98 22.38 20.60
CA ARG A 548 21.92 22.54 21.72
C ARG A 548 21.95 21.30 22.61
N VAL A 549 20.84 20.55 22.71
CA VAL A 549 20.79 19.32 23.51
C VAL A 549 21.82 18.27 23.07
N TYR A 550 22.13 18.19 21.77
CA TYR A 550 23.08 17.22 21.24
C TYR A 550 24.53 17.52 21.64
N SER A 551 24.80 18.72 22.16
CA SER A 551 26.11 19.11 22.70
C SER A 551 26.29 18.81 24.19
N ILE A 552 25.21 18.41 24.88
CA ILE A 552 25.23 18.09 26.30
C ILE A 552 25.76 16.66 26.47
N GLU A 553 26.91 16.53 27.14
CA GLU A 553 27.51 15.23 27.42
C GLU A 553 26.56 14.34 28.23
N GLY A 554 26.28 13.14 27.74
CA GLY A 554 25.42 12.18 28.42
C GLY A 554 23.91 12.43 28.29
N ALA A 555 23.44 13.43 27.53
CA ALA A 555 22.00 13.70 27.37
C ALA A 555 21.20 12.54 26.74
N GLY A 556 21.87 11.63 26.03
CA GLY A 556 21.26 10.39 25.52
C GLY A 556 21.29 9.21 26.49
N ASN A 557 22.01 9.32 27.61
CA ASN A 557 22.28 8.21 28.52
C ASN A 557 21.38 8.21 29.77
N HIS A 558 20.65 9.30 30.02
CA HIS A 558 19.83 9.49 31.20
C HIS A 558 18.37 9.75 30.82
N ASN A 559 17.45 9.22 31.61
CA ASN A 559 16.02 9.50 31.48
C ASN A 559 15.75 10.97 31.78
N VAL A 560 14.79 11.56 31.07
CA VAL A 560 14.37 12.93 31.30
C VAL A 560 13.47 12.99 32.54
N ASP A 561 13.78 13.90 33.45
CA ASP A 561 12.91 14.25 34.56
C ASP A 561 12.13 15.54 34.26
N ARG A 562 11.11 15.82 35.08
CA ARG A 562 10.22 16.98 34.91
C ARG A 562 11.00 18.28 34.79
N ASP A 563 11.91 18.54 35.72
CA ASP A 563 12.59 19.83 35.81
C ASP A 563 13.60 20.01 34.66
N THR A 564 14.25 18.93 34.22
CA THR A 564 15.12 18.92 33.03
C THR A 564 14.33 19.18 31.76
N LEU A 565 13.16 18.54 31.60
CA LEU A 565 12.29 18.79 30.45
C LEU A 565 11.79 20.24 30.46
N ALA A 566 11.38 20.75 31.62
CA ALA A 566 10.92 22.13 31.77
C ALA A 566 11.99 23.14 31.36
N ALA A 567 13.22 22.96 31.85
CA ALA A 567 14.37 23.79 31.47
C ALA A 567 14.64 23.73 29.96
N TYR A 568 14.55 22.54 29.35
CA TYR A 568 14.67 22.39 27.90
C TYR A 568 13.58 23.18 27.17
N LEU A 569 12.31 23.03 27.56
CA LEU A 569 11.18 23.72 26.94
C LEU A 569 11.33 25.25 27.01
N VAL A 570 11.59 25.80 28.20
CA VAL A 570 11.79 27.24 28.39
C VAL A 570 12.95 27.75 27.55
N SER A 571 14.09 27.05 27.58
CA SER A 571 15.30 27.48 26.84
C SER A 571 15.15 27.39 25.31
N SER A 572 14.31 26.48 24.83
CA SER A 572 14.19 26.17 23.41
C SER A 572 13.05 26.91 22.73
N PHE A 573 11.95 27.19 23.45
CA PHE A 573 10.72 27.74 22.88
C PHE A 573 10.30 29.08 23.51
N SER A 574 11.19 29.71 24.26
CA SER A 574 10.99 31.07 24.77
C SER A 574 12.28 31.89 24.79
N ASP A 575 12.17 33.14 25.23
CA ASP A 575 13.30 34.01 25.53
C ASP A 575 13.47 34.23 27.06
N GLU A 576 12.66 33.56 27.88
CA GLU A 576 12.78 33.60 29.34
C GLU A 576 14.05 32.85 29.81
N PRO A 577 14.72 33.31 30.87
CA PRO A 577 15.89 32.63 31.41
C PRO A 577 15.49 31.30 32.07
N VAL A 578 16.39 30.31 31.99
CA VAL A 578 16.27 29.06 32.75
C VAL A 578 16.64 29.35 34.21
N ASP A 579 15.73 29.08 35.14
CA ASP A 579 15.94 29.26 36.58
C ASP A 579 15.51 28.03 37.40
N TYR A 580 15.09 28.19 38.66
CA TYR A 580 14.68 27.06 39.52
C TYR A 580 13.23 26.62 39.29
N ASP A 581 12.35 27.51 38.80
CA ASP A 581 10.90 27.30 38.74
C ASP A 581 10.42 27.04 37.29
N ASN A 582 11.27 26.41 36.46
CA ASN A 582 11.02 26.24 35.01
C ASN A 582 9.71 25.52 34.68
N TRP A 583 9.17 24.67 35.58
CA TRP A 583 7.88 24.01 35.36
C TRP A 583 6.72 25.01 35.40
N ASP A 584 6.72 25.92 36.37
CA ASP A 584 5.76 27.02 36.49
C ASP A 584 5.93 27.99 35.32
N THR A 585 7.17 28.29 34.95
CA THR A 585 7.48 29.14 33.78
C THR A 585 6.97 28.51 32.48
N ALA A 586 7.21 27.21 32.25
CA ALA A 586 6.70 26.51 31.07
C ALA A 586 5.17 26.52 31.00
N PHE A 587 4.49 26.39 32.15
CA PHE A 587 3.03 26.49 32.23
C PHE A 587 2.53 27.91 31.93
N GLN A 588 3.17 28.95 32.50
CA GLN A 588 2.81 30.35 32.24
C GLN A 588 3.00 30.74 30.77
N LEU A 589 4.01 30.15 30.11
CA LEU A 589 4.29 30.33 28.69
C LEU A 589 3.39 29.47 27.78
N ASN A 590 2.49 28.64 28.33
CA ASN A 590 1.65 27.69 27.61
C ASN A 590 2.43 26.62 26.80
N LEU A 591 3.67 26.33 27.20
CA LEU A 591 4.46 25.23 26.63
C LEU A 591 3.99 23.86 27.15
N ILE A 592 3.28 23.86 28.28
CA ILE A 592 2.54 22.75 28.86
C ILE A 592 1.15 23.24 29.29
N ASP A 593 0.17 22.34 29.36
CA ASP A 593 -1.19 22.68 29.77
C ASP A 593 -1.47 22.40 31.26
N HIS A 594 -2.65 22.80 31.73
CA HIS A 594 -3.06 22.63 33.12
C HIS A 594 -3.15 21.16 33.53
N TYR A 595 -3.50 20.26 32.59
CA TYR A 595 -3.67 18.85 32.90
C TYR A 595 -2.33 18.20 33.24
N ILE A 596 -1.31 18.38 32.39
CA ILE A 596 0.00 17.79 32.64
C ILE A 596 0.73 18.47 33.81
N TYR A 597 0.52 19.77 34.00
CA TYR A 597 1.05 20.53 35.14
C TYR A 597 0.60 19.92 36.47
N ASP A 598 -0.70 19.63 36.61
CA ASP A 598 -1.27 19.01 37.81
C ASP A 598 -0.89 17.53 37.95
N LEU A 599 -0.77 16.81 36.83
CA LEU A 599 -0.44 15.38 36.82
C LEU A 599 0.97 15.09 37.36
N ILE A 600 1.89 16.05 37.24
CA ILE A 600 3.30 15.90 37.63
C ILE A 600 3.70 16.97 38.67
N PRO A 601 3.19 16.87 39.91
CA PRO A 601 3.35 17.92 40.93
C PRO A 601 4.77 17.99 41.51
N GLU A 602 5.57 16.93 41.39
CA GLU A 602 6.94 16.85 41.93
C GLU A 602 7.92 16.37 40.85
N ASN A 603 9.20 16.72 41.01
CA ASN A 603 10.23 16.29 40.06
C ASN A 603 10.46 14.78 40.15
N ARG A 604 10.35 14.11 39.00
CA ARG A 604 10.64 12.69 38.80
C ARG A 604 10.91 12.42 37.33
N GLU A 605 11.47 11.24 37.05
CA GLU A 605 11.58 10.73 35.69
C GLU A 605 10.19 10.60 35.05
N LEU A 606 10.10 11.04 33.79
CA LEU A 606 8.86 11.02 33.02
C LEU A 606 8.74 9.72 32.25
N ILE A 607 7.51 9.23 32.12
CA ILE A 607 7.20 8.10 31.24
C ILE A 607 6.87 8.60 29.84
N ARG A 608 6.97 7.71 28.84
CA ARG A 608 6.71 8.06 27.44
C ARG A 608 5.31 8.63 27.20
N ALA A 609 4.28 8.13 27.89
CA ALA A 609 2.93 8.68 27.81
C ALA A 609 2.89 10.20 28.07
N GLU A 610 3.57 10.64 29.12
CA GLU A 610 3.67 12.05 29.52
C GLU A 610 4.45 12.86 28.50
N VAL A 611 5.56 12.30 28.03
CA VAL A 611 6.43 12.93 27.03
C VAL A 611 5.71 13.07 25.68
N PHE A 612 4.95 12.07 25.26
CA PHE A 612 4.13 12.11 24.04
C PHE A 612 3.00 13.14 24.15
N TYR A 613 2.34 13.21 25.30
CA TYR A 613 1.32 14.23 25.56
C TYR A 613 1.90 15.64 25.46
N ILE A 614 3.03 15.90 26.16
CA ILE A 614 3.72 17.19 26.10
C ILE A 614 4.15 17.52 24.67
N ALA A 615 4.67 16.53 23.92
CA ALA A 615 5.09 16.73 22.54
C ALA A 615 3.94 17.16 21.63
N GLU A 616 2.79 16.49 21.70
CA GLU A 616 1.61 16.87 20.93
C GLU A 616 1.10 18.26 21.29
N LYS A 617 0.99 18.59 22.59
CA LYS A 617 0.54 19.92 23.03
C LYS A 617 1.47 21.02 22.56
N LEU A 618 2.78 20.82 22.68
CA LEU A 618 3.78 21.78 22.22
C LEU A 618 3.71 21.98 20.71
N LEU A 619 3.70 20.90 19.92
CA LEU A 619 3.64 20.99 18.46
C LEU A 619 2.38 21.71 17.99
N LYS A 620 1.21 21.39 18.57
CA LYS A 620 -0.05 22.08 18.26
C LYS A 620 -0.09 23.53 18.77
N HIS A 621 0.67 23.87 19.81
CA HIS A 621 0.75 25.24 20.30
C HIS A 621 1.57 26.11 19.34
N LEU A 622 2.72 25.60 18.90
CA LEU A 622 3.63 26.31 18.01
C LEU A 622 3.06 26.48 16.59
N SER A 623 2.23 25.54 16.12
CA SER A 623 1.67 25.55 14.76
C SER A 623 0.36 26.34 14.60
N LYS A 624 -0.05 27.12 15.60
CA LYS A 624 -1.25 27.98 15.57
C LYS A 624 -0.86 29.43 15.33
#